data_AF-Q2GHY9-F1
#
_entry.id   AF-Q2GHY9-F1
#
_cell.length_a   1.000
_cell.length_b   1.000
_cell.length_c   1.000
_cell.angle_alpha   90.00
_cell.angle_beta   90.00
_cell.angle_gamma   90.00
#
_symmetry.space_group_name_H-M   'P 1'
#
loop_
_entity.id
_entity.type
_entity.pdbx_description
1 polymer ?
#
loop_
_entity_poly.entity_id
_entity_poly.type
_entity_poly.pdbx_seq_one_letter_code
_entity_poly.pdbx_strand_id
1 'polypeptide(L)'
;MQHAAVPGVVASANVIPAKHLVIRGKVFKHVKRYSIEEYKSQIKEFRESIACFARMHMSYMYHMLHNTFVVNNGRIMFKPEVEQFLLGITSNMKLCTFVIKIGIVEHVMSRICRFYGSDSIKYCASHYRDPKFIDSILVILHDASHFDFSTMSYQVRNSMANCVRRYNITSVYELHDSSFYSELLSMCYDFVRAKSNQSVQFQELCDFIKLSSTVQLAQMYHMILKTKCSTGNEQDNLQGLLLQERNIESLIYSSVFFGKYACRVRKAFRHLYAPSDKNPVRTVSGLNIPYVMIQLNSKGIFAEIEHCVNAEKMDFNVFVRDIVRYINKLLSYPREEGYIRADIGKYCAMVSSRYSTMGADIVPSSLH
;
A
#
# COMPACT_ATOMS: atom_id res chain seq x y z
N MET A 1 17.16 -35.63 -9.39
CA MET A 1 17.79 -34.53 -10.14
C MET A 1 17.24 -33.24 -9.60
N GLN A 2 18.07 -32.48 -8.89
CA GLN A 2 17.70 -31.23 -8.22
C GLN A 2 17.80 -30.08 -9.22
N HIS A 3 16.69 -29.38 -9.46
CA HIS A 3 16.72 -28.09 -10.14
C HIS A 3 17.21 -27.04 -9.15
N ALA A 4 18.49 -26.67 -9.27
CA ALA A 4 19.05 -25.51 -8.60
C ALA A 4 18.36 -24.25 -9.17
N ALA A 5 17.69 -23.50 -8.29
CA ALA A 5 17.11 -22.21 -8.63
C ALA A 5 18.24 -21.19 -8.83
N VAL A 6 18.40 -20.73 -10.07
CA VAL A 6 19.30 -19.63 -10.45
C VAL A 6 18.78 -18.32 -9.85
N PRO A 7 19.65 -17.39 -9.38
CA PRO A 7 19.21 -16.10 -8.83
C PRO A 7 18.33 -15.35 -9.84
N GLY A 8 17.13 -14.97 -9.37
CA GLY A 8 16.08 -14.41 -10.21
C GLY A 8 16.50 -13.12 -10.90
N VAL A 9 16.65 -13.19 -12.22
CA VAL A 9 16.64 -12.02 -13.11
C VAL A 9 15.22 -11.47 -13.07
N VAL A 10 15.04 -10.29 -12.47
CA VAL A 10 13.79 -9.53 -12.53
C VAL A 10 13.48 -9.33 -14.02
N ALA A 11 12.29 -9.76 -14.46
CA ALA A 11 11.93 -9.70 -15.87
C ALA A 11 12.06 -8.25 -16.39
N SER A 12 12.93 -8.03 -17.38
CA SER A 12 13.07 -6.71 -18.00
C SER A 12 11.73 -6.33 -18.64
N ALA A 13 11.28 -5.11 -18.39
CA ALA A 13 10.15 -4.59 -19.14
C ALA A 13 10.66 -4.29 -20.56
N ASN A 14 10.09 -4.95 -21.56
CA ASN A 14 10.22 -4.50 -22.96
C ASN A 14 9.55 -3.13 -23.09
N VAL A 15 10.31 -2.07 -22.82
CA VAL A 15 9.88 -0.69 -23.03
C VAL A 15 9.92 -0.45 -24.54
N ILE A 16 8.74 -0.40 -25.15
CA ILE A 16 8.62 -0.09 -26.59
C ILE A 16 9.16 1.33 -26.81
N PRO A 17 10.11 1.54 -27.75
CA PRO A 17 10.60 2.88 -28.08
C PRO A 17 9.45 3.81 -28.46
N ALA A 18 9.33 4.94 -27.75
CA ALA A 18 8.22 5.86 -27.96
C ALA A 18 8.41 6.66 -29.26
N LYS A 19 7.51 6.46 -30.23
CA LYS A 19 7.15 7.56 -31.15
C LYS A 19 6.34 8.55 -30.31
N HIS A 20 6.86 9.76 -30.12
CA HIS A 20 6.23 10.79 -29.29
C HIS A 20 4.77 11.04 -29.73
N LEU A 21 3.83 10.55 -28.93
CA LEU A 21 2.44 10.96 -28.95
C LEU A 21 2.17 11.66 -27.63
N VAL A 22 2.22 13.00 -27.67
CA VAL A 22 1.72 13.85 -26.59
C VAL A 22 0.20 13.68 -26.56
N ILE A 23 -0.30 12.76 -25.75
CA ILE A 23 -1.74 12.67 -25.47
C ILE A 23 -2.07 13.82 -24.53
N ARG A 24 -2.74 14.85 -25.06
CA ARG A 24 -3.33 15.94 -24.27
C ARG A 24 -4.13 15.33 -23.12
N GLY A 25 -3.73 15.62 -21.89
CA GLY A 25 -4.36 15.09 -20.69
C GLY A 25 -5.85 15.38 -20.68
N LYS A 26 -6.67 14.34 -20.83
CA LYS A 26 -8.08 14.42 -20.44
C LYS A 26 -8.10 14.42 -18.91
N VAL A 27 -8.20 15.62 -18.35
CA VAL A 27 -8.51 15.89 -16.94
C VAL A 27 -10.01 15.64 -16.77
N PHE A 28 -10.40 14.67 -15.94
CA PHE A 28 -11.79 14.21 -15.82
C PHE A 28 -12.47 14.81 -14.58
N LYS A 29 -12.97 16.05 -14.76
CA LYS A 29 -13.81 16.78 -13.80
C LYS A 29 -14.80 15.83 -13.14
N HIS A 30 -14.75 15.75 -11.81
CA HIS A 30 -15.77 15.25 -10.88
C HIS A 30 -16.89 14.36 -11.48
N VAL A 31 -16.98 13.14 -10.93
CA VAL A 31 -17.95 12.03 -11.07
C VAL A 31 -19.45 12.40 -11.13
N LYS A 32 -19.84 13.67 -11.19
CA LYS A 32 -21.22 14.17 -11.24
C LYS A 32 -21.93 14.08 -12.61
N ARG A 33 -21.32 13.52 -13.67
CA ARG A 33 -21.92 13.56 -15.03
C ARG A 33 -21.80 12.30 -15.89
N TYR A 34 -21.21 11.21 -15.38
CA TYR A 34 -21.05 9.99 -16.17
C TYR A 34 -22.09 8.95 -15.77
N SER A 35 -22.68 8.31 -16.77
CA SER A 35 -23.38 7.03 -16.60
C SER A 35 -22.45 5.96 -16.01
N ILE A 36 -23.02 4.90 -15.45
CA ILE A 36 -22.27 3.77 -14.87
C ILE A 36 -21.36 3.13 -15.95
N GLU A 37 -21.84 3.09 -17.19
CA GLU A 37 -21.18 2.53 -18.37
C GLU A 37 -19.96 3.37 -18.77
N GLU A 38 -20.09 4.69 -18.82
CA GLU A 38 -18.98 5.60 -19.09
C GLU A 38 -17.92 5.52 -18.00
N TYR A 39 -18.33 5.45 -16.73
CA TYR A 39 -17.41 5.26 -15.61
C TYR A 39 -16.66 3.91 -15.70
N LYS A 40 -17.36 2.83 -16.08
CA LYS A 40 -16.76 1.51 -16.36
C LYS A 40 -15.73 1.60 -17.49
N SER A 41 -16.06 2.28 -18.60
CA SER A 41 -15.15 2.46 -19.73
C SER A 41 -13.90 3.23 -19.34
N GLN A 42 -14.04 4.35 -18.60
CA GLN A 42 -12.89 5.15 -18.16
C GLN A 42 -11.95 4.39 -17.23
N ILE A 43 -12.49 3.59 -16.30
CA ILE A 43 -11.65 2.71 -15.47
C ILE A 43 -10.86 1.73 -16.35
N LYS A 44 -11.51 1.16 -17.37
CA LYS A 44 -10.86 0.23 -18.30
C LYS A 44 -9.74 0.93 -19.07
N GLU A 45 -10.03 2.06 -19.73
CA GLU A 45 -9.05 2.86 -20.48
C GLU A 45 -7.87 3.29 -19.60
N PHE A 46 -8.13 3.80 -18.39
CA PHE A 46 -7.08 4.16 -17.44
C PHE A 46 -6.19 2.96 -17.11
N ARG A 47 -6.80 1.82 -16.75
CA ARG A 47 -6.05 0.60 -16.37
C ARG A 47 -5.26 0.00 -17.52
N GLU A 48 -5.77 0.10 -18.75
CA GLU A 48 -5.06 -0.31 -19.96
C GLU A 48 -3.87 0.61 -20.23
N SER A 49 -4.04 1.93 -20.08
CA SER A 49 -2.97 2.90 -20.31
C SER A 49 -1.76 2.71 -19.39
N ILE A 50 -1.96 2.22 -18.16
CA ILE A 50 -0.89 1.97 -17.17
C ILE A 50 -0.53 0.48 -17.06
N ALA A 51 -0.88 -0.36 -18.05
CA ALA A 51 -0.72 -1.81 -17.96
C ALA A 51 0.73 -2.26 -17.70
N CYS A 52 1.73 -1.61 -18.31
CA CYS A 52 3.15 -1.91 -18.07
C CYS A 52 3.55 -1.63 -16.63
N PHE A 53 3.20 -0.45 -16.10
CA PHE A 53 3.42 -0.10 -14.70
C PHE A 53 2.70 -1.08 -13.76
N ALA A 54 1.46 -1.47 -14.10
CA ALA A 54 0.69 -2.42 -13.31
C ALA A 54 1.35 -3.80 -13.24
N ARG A 55 1.85 -4.30 -14.38
CA ARG A 55 2.58 -5.58 -14.45
C ARG A 55 3.87 -5.53 -13.65
N MET A 56 4.62 -4.44 -13.74
CA MET A 56 5.84 -4.21 -12.98
C MET A 56 5.57 -4.22 -11.46
N HIS A 57 4.52 -3.53 -11.02
CA HIS A 57 4.09 -3.54 -9.61
C HIS A 57 3.71 -4.96 -9.13
N MET A 58 2.92 -5.70 -9.91
CA MET A 58 2.52 -7.06 -9.53
C MET A 58 3.68 -8.06 -9.61
N SER A 59 4.65 -7.87 -10.50
CA SER A 59 5.86 -8.69 -10.55
C SER A 59 6.72 -8.46 -9.31
N TYR A 60 6.85 -7.22 -8.85
CA TYR A 60 7.50 -6.91 -7.57
C TYR A 60 6.80 -7.60 -6.38
N MET A 61 5.47 -7.62 -6.36
CA MET A 61 4.71 -8.36 -5.33
C MET A 61 4.87 -9.87 -5.41
N TYR A 62 4.90 -10.43 -6.62
CA TYR A 62 5.19 -11.85 -6.83
C TYR A 62 6.57 -12.20 -6.27
N HIS A 63 7.61 -11.43 -6.61
CA HIS A 63 8.95 -11.65 -6.09
C HIS A 63 9.00 -11.49 -4.57
N MET A 64 8.35 -10.47 -4.00
CA MET A 64 8.29 -10.29 -2.54
C MET A 64 7.67 -11.52 -1.86
N LEU A 65 6.56 -12.06 -2.39
CA LEU A 65 5.90 -13.25 -1.85
C LEU A 65 6.81 -14.50 -1.94
N HIS A 66 7.31 -14.81 -3.13
CA HIS A 66 8.08 -16.03 -3.39
C HIS A 66 9.51 -15.99 -2.83
N ASN A 67 10.10 -14.82 -2.66
CA ASN A 67 11.42 -14.68 -2.05
C ASN A 67 11.36 -14.76 -0.52
N THR A 68 10.21 -14.42 0.07
CA THR A 68 10.03 -14.33 1.53
C THR A 68 9.45 -15.62 2.13
N PHE A 69 8.52 -16.25 1.42
CA PHE A 69 7.71 -17.33 1.97
C PHE A 69 7.82 -18.65 1.21
N VAL A 70 7.36 -19.70 1.88
CA VAL A 70 7.07 -21.03 1.34
C VAL A 70 5.70 -21.48 1.83
N VAL A 71 5.05 -22.36 1.07
CA VAL A 71 3.79 -23.01 1.47
C VAL A 71 4.12 -24.38 2.07
N ASN A 72 3.71 -24.60 3.32
CA ASN A 72 3.80 -25.89 3.99
C ASN A 72 2.45 -26.25 4.60
N ASN A 73 1.89 -27.41 4.23
CA ASN A 73 0.58 -27.88 4.69
C ASN A 73 -0.54 -26.82 4.58
N GLY A 74 -0.57 -26.09 3.46
CA GLY A 74 -1.55 -25.03 3.19
C GLY A 74 -1.37 -23.76 4.04
N ARG A 75 -0.22 -23.57 4.68
CA ARG A 75 0.13 -22.37 5.45
C ARG A 75 1.34 -21.67 4.85
N ILE A 76 1.31 -20.34 4.90
CA ILE A 76 2.40 -19.49 4.45
C ILE A 76 3.37 -19.29 5.62
N MET A 77 4.59 -19.80 5.46
CA MET A 77 5.68 -19.73 6.42
C MET A 77 6.88 -19.02 5.82
N PHE A 78 7.70 -18.36 6.64
CA PHE A 78 8.95 -17.80 6.15
C PHE A 78 9.89 -18.88 5.65
N LYS A 79 10.74 -18.51 4.70
CA LYS A 79 11.95 -19.29 4.43
C LYS A 79 12.91 -19.19 5.62
N PRO A 80 13.67 -20.26 5.96
CA PRO A 80 14.58 -20.25 7.11
C PRO A 80 15.57 -19.08 7.11
N GLU A 81 16.17 -18.77 5.96
CA GLU A 81 17.12 -17.68 5.81
C GLU A 81 16.50 -16.29 6.02
N VAL A 82 15.22 -16.14 5.66
CA VAL A 82 14.46 -14.91 5.87
C VAL A 82 14.09 -14.76 7.34
N GLU A 83 13.64 -15.83 7.97
CA GLU A 83 13.31 -15.83 9.39
C GLU A 83 14.53 -15.49 10.26
N GLN A 84 15.67 -16.14 10.01
CA GLN A 84 16.94 -15.84 10.70
C GLN A 84 17.38 -14.39 10.51
N PHE A 85 17.24 -13.88 9.28
CA PHE A 85 17.54 -12.50 8.97
C PHE A 85 16.67 -11.52 9.78
N LEU A 86 15.34 -11.72 9.80
CA LEU A 86 14.40 -10.86 10.52
C LEU A 86 14.60 -10.89 12.04
N LEU A 87 14.89 -12.07 12.59
CA LEU A 87 15.25 -12.24 14.01
C LEU A 87 16.50 -11.46 14.41
N GLY A 88 17.40 -11.19 13.47
CA GLY A 88 18.56 -10.33 13.69
C GLY A 88 18.24 -8.83 13.79
N ILE A 89 17.02 -8.42 13.43
CA ILE A 89 16.60 -7.01 13.43
C ILE A 89 15.55 -6.73 14.51
N THR A 90 14.53 -7.57 14.63
CA THR A 90 13.42 -7.33 15.56
C THR A 90 13.08 -8.56 16.38
N SER A 91 12.70 -8.34 17.64
CA SER A 91 12.20 -9.39 18.53
C SER A 91 10.69 -9.66 18.35
N ASN A 92 9.94 -8.75 17.70
CA ASN A 92 8.50 -8.91 17.49
C ASN A 92 8.19 -9.60 16.16
N MET A 93 8.60 -10.87 16.05
CA MET A 93 8.41 -11.65 14.83
C MET A 93 6.94 -11.83 14.43
N LYS A 94 6.03 -11.91 15.41
CA LYS A 94 4.59 -12.03 15.14
C LYS A 94 4.07 -10.80 14.39
N LEU A 95 4.40 -9.60 14.87
CA LEU A 95 4.02 -8.35 14.20
C LEU A 95 4.71 -8.19 12.85
N CYS A 96 6.01 -8.51 12.77
CA CYS A 96 6.76 -8.46 11.51
C CYS A 96 6.12 -9.35 10.44
N THR A 97 5.78 -10.59 10.80
CA THR A 97 5.07 -11.54 9.92
C THR A 97 3.76 -10.94 9.43
N PHE A 98 2.96 -10.39 10.34
CA PHE A 98 1.68 -9.79 9.99
C PHE A 98 1.85 -8.62 9.02
N VAL A 99 2.78 -7.69 9.30
CA VAL A 99 3.04 -6.50 8.47
C VAL A 99 3.45 -6.89 7.04
N ILE A 100 4.30 -7.90 6.88
CA ILE A 100 4.71 -8.36 5.55
C ILE A 100 3.53 -9.00 4.82
N LYS A 101 2.81 -9.91 5.49
CA LYS A 101 1.65 -10.61 4.90
C LYS A 101 0.56 -9.64 4.47
N ILE A 102 0.16 -8.73 5.36
CA ILE A 102 -0.89 -7.75 5.07
C ILE A 102 -0.43 -6.75 4.01
N GLY A 103 0.85 -6.36 3.98
CA GLY A 103 1.41 -5.50 2.95
C GLY A 103 1.25 -6.11 1.55
N ILE A 104 1.56 -7.39 1.38
CA ILE A 104 1.41 -8.06 0.06
C ILE A 104 -0.06 -8.05 -0.36
N VAL A 105 -0.96 -8.42 0.57
CA VAL A 105 -2.41 -8.40 0.32
C VAL A 105 -2.90 -6.99 -0.03
N GLU A 106 -2.45 -5.95 0.67
CA GLU A 106 -2.82 -4.56 0.42
C GLU A 106 -2.48 -4.11 -1.01
N HIS A 107 -1.25 -4.38 -1.43
CA HIS A 107 -0.74 -4.05 -2.75
C HIS A 107 -1.50 -4.80 -3.85
N VAL A 108 -1.72 -6.11 -3.70
CA VAL A 108 -2.48 -6.90 -4.67
C VAL A 108 -3.95 -6.44 -4.72
N MET A 109 -4.57 -6.20 -3.57
CA MET A 109 -5.96 -5.74 -3.51
C MET A 109 -6.15 -4.36 -4.13
N SER A 110 -5.14 -3.48 -4.12
CA SER A 110 -5.19 -2.20 -4.84
C SER A 110 -5.46 -2.38 -6.33
N ARG A 111 -4.94 -3.45 -6.94
CA ARG A 111 -5.07 -3.75 -8.36
C ARG A 111 -6.44 -4.31 -8.71
N ILE A 112 -7.05 -5.02 -7.77
CA ILE A 112 -8.26 -5.82 -7.99
C ILE A 112 -9.53 -5.04 -7.62
N CYS A 113 -9.48 -4.14 -6.63
CA CYS A 113 -10.70 -3.66 -5.98
C CYS A 113 -11.70 -2.91 -6.88
N ARG A 114 -12.85 -3.58 -7.08
CA ARG A 114 -14.24 -3.11 -6.89
C ARG A 114 -14.94 -3.92 -5.77
N PHE A 115 -14.18 -4.55 -4.85
CA PHE A 115 -14.76 -5.37 -3.79
C PHE A 115 -15.21 -4.52 -2.60
N TYR A 116 -16.49 -4.67 -2.23
CA TYR A 116 -17.00 -4.29 -0.92
C TYR A 116 -16.14 -4.98 0.17
N GLY A 117 -15.71 -4.25 1.21
CA GLY A 117 -14.89 -4.81 2.30
C GLY A 117 -13.36 -4.69 2.15
N SER A 118 -12.84 -3.93 1.17
CA SER A 118 -11.38 -3.65 1.04
C SER A 118 -10.74 -3.22 2.35
N ASP A 119 -11.37 -2.30 3.09
CA ASP A 119 -10.81 -1.79 4.34
C ASP A 119 -10.81 -2.88 5.42
N SER A 120 -11.85 -3.72 5.45
CA SER A 120 -11.93 -4.86 6.36
C SER A 120 -10.88 -5.93 6.08
N ILE A 121 -10.46 -6.11 4.83
CA ILE A 121 -9.37 -7.03 4.49
C ILE A 121 -8.02 -6.46 4.92
N LYS A 122 -7.83 -5.15 4.78
CA LYS A 122 -6.51 -4.49 4.94
C LYS A 122 -6.20 -4.06 6.36
N TYR A 123 -7.22 -3.69 7.13
CA TYR A 123 -7.05 -2.96 8.39
C TYR A 123 -7.76 -3.61 9.58
N CYS A 124 -8.40 -4.78 9.40
CA CYS A 124 -9.11 -5.44 10.48
C CYS A 124 -8.12 -6.11 11.45
N ALA A 125 -8.20 -5.73 12.72
CA ALA A 125 -7.33 -6.26 13.76
C ALA A 125 -7.50 -7.76 13.99
N SER A 126 -8.65 -8.34 13.64
CA SER A 126 -8.87 -9.78 13.76
C SER A 126 -7.87 -10.59 12.93
N HIS A 127 -7.39 -10.03 11.80
CA HIS A 127 -6.41 -10.69 10.92
C HIS A 127 -5.01 -10.79 11.54
N TYR A 128 -4.70 -9.94 12.52
CA TYR A 128 -3.47 -10.06 13.32
C TYR A 128 -3.56 -11.20 14.34
N ARG A 129 -4.77 -11.47 14.86
CA ARG A 129 -5.01 -12.51 15.87
C ARG A 129 -5.24 -13.89 15.24
N ASP A 130 -6.01 -13.94 14.16
CA ASP A 130 -6.24 -15.13 13.35
C ASP A 130 -5.87 -14.85 11.88
N PRO A 131 -4.66 -15.25 11.43
CA PRO A 131 -4.18 -14.96 10.09
C PRO A 131 -4.75 -15.90 9.02
N LYS A 132 -5.62 -16.87 9.34
CA LYS A 132 -6.09 -17.90 8.38
C LYS A 132 -6.63 -17.32 7.07
N PHE A 133 -7.40 -16.24 7.15
CA PHE A 133 -7.94 -15.57 5.97
C PHE A 133 -6.84 -14.98 5.09
N ILE A 134 -5.89 -14.28 5.69
CA ILE A 134 -4.74 -13.68 5.01
C ILE A 134 -3.85 -14.78 4.40
N ASP A 135 -3.58 -15.84 5.17
CA ASP A 135 -2.82 -17.00 4.69
C ASP A 135 -3.53 -17.67 3.50
N SER A 136 -4.85 -17.79 3.53
CA SER A 136 -5.62 -18.36 2.41
C SER A 136 -5.47 -17.52 1.13
N ILE A 137 -5.49 -16.19 1.25
CA ILE A 137 -5.23 -15.29 0.11
C ILE A 137 -3.80 -15.49 -0.40
N LEU A 138 -2.82 -15.51 0.51
CA LEU A 138 -1.42 -15.62 0.14
C LEU A 138 -1.06 -16.98 -0.47
N VAL A 139 -1.70 -18.08 -0.05
CA VAL A 139 -1.55 -19.40 -0.71
C VAL A 139 -2.08 -19.34 -2.15
N ILE A 140 -3.29 -18.79 -2.36
CA ILE A 140 -3.86 -18.62 -3.72
C ILE A 140 -2.90 -17.83 -4.61
N LEU A 141 -2.29 -16.78 -4.07
CA LEU A 141 -1.34 -15.93 -4.78
C LEU A 141 -0.01 -16.64 -5.03
N HIS A 142 0.50 -17.42 -4.07
CA HIS A 142 1.74 -18.17 -4.19
C HIS A 142 1.62 -19.32 -5.19
N ASP A 143 0.44 -19.94 -5.32
CA ASP A 143 0.21 -21.02 -6.28
C ASP A 143 -0.01 -20.52 -7.72
N ALA A 144 -0.18 -19.20 -7.91
CA ALA A 144 -0.36 -18.61 -9.23
C ALA A 144 0.96 -18.56 -10.01
N SER A 145 0.91 -18.81 -11.32
CA SER A 145 2.07 -18.59 -12.18
C SER A 145 2.47 -17.11 -12.19
N HIS A 146 3.76 -16.81 -12.45
CA HIS A 146 4.23 -15.42 -12.57
C HIS A 146 3.39 -14.62 -13.58
N PHE A 147 3.00 -15.22 -14.71
CA PHE A 147 2.17 -14.55 -15.71
C PHE A 147 0.76 -14.25 -15.17
N ASP A 148 0.11 -15.23 -14.53
CA ASP A 148 -1.22 -15.06 -13.96
C ASP A 148 -1.26 -14.03 -12.84
N PHE A 149 -0.24 -14.05 -11.98
CA PHE A 149 -0.08 -13.06 -10.92
C PHE A 149 0.16 -11.67 -11.51
N SER A 150 1.20 -11.51 -12.33
CA SER A 150 1.62 -10.19 -12.84
C SER A 150 0.54 -9.52 -13.70
N THR A 151 -0.29 -10.29 -14.39
CA THR A 151 -1.43 -9.78 -15.17
C THR A 151 -2.74 -9.71 -14.38
N MET A 152 -2.78 -10.27 -13.16
CA MET A 152 -4.00 -10.47 -12.36
C MET A 152 -5.09 -11.15 -13.20
N SER A 153 -4.80 -12.37 -13.63
CA SER A 153 -5.67 -13.14 -14.53
C SER A 153 -7.06 -13.35 -13.95
N TYR A 154 -8.01 -13.74 -14.81
CA TYR A 154 -9.38 -14.03 -14.37
C TYR A 154 -9.41 -15.09 -13.26
N GLN A 155 -8.58 -16.13 -13.35
CA GLN A 155 -8.51 -17.21 -12.37
C GLN A 155 -8.05 -16.72 -10.99
N VAL A 156 -6.98 -15.92 -10.93
CA VAL A 156 -6.48 -15.33 -9.67
C VAL A 156 -7.56 -14.47 -9.03
N ARG A 157 -8.18 -13.58 -9.81
CA ARG A 157 -9.25 -12.68 -9.33
C ARG A 157 -10.47 -13.47 -8.82
N ASN A 158 -10.89 -14.50 -9.54
CA ASN A 158 -12.03 -15.34 -9.14
C ASN A 158 -11.73 -16.13 -7.87
N SER A 159 -10.51 -16.69 -7.75
CA SER A 159 -10.07 -17.44 -6.56
C SER A 159 -10.04 -16.55 -5.32
N MET A 160 -9.51 -15.34 -5.44
CA MET A 160 -9.55 -14.35 -4.36
C MET A 160 -10.99 -13.96 -3.99
N ALA A 161 -11.87 -13.73 -4.98
CA ALA A 161 -13.27 -13.41 -4.73
C ALA A 161 -14.01 -14.55 -4.00
N ASN A 162 -13.71 -15.80 -4.34
CA ASN A 162 -14.25 -16.98 -3.66
C ASN A 162 -13.75 -17.06 -2.22
N CYS A 163 -12.47 -16.76 -1.99
CA CYS A 163 -11.89 -16.70 -0.65
C CYS A 163 -12.60 -15.65 0.21
N VAL A 164 -12.75 -14.42 -0.29
CA VAL A 164 -13.45 -13.34 0.43
C VAL A 164 -14.90 -13.73 0.78
N ARG A 165 -15.62 -14.36 -0.16
CA ARG A 165 -16.98 -14.87 0.08
C ARG A 165 -17.02 -15.95 1.16
N ARG A 166 -16.11 -16.92 1.10
CA ARG A 166 -16.04 -18.04 2.06
C ARG A 166 -15.84 -17.58 3.51
N TYR A 167 -15.08 -16.51 3.70
CA TYR A 167 -14.79 -15.95 5.03
C TYR A 167 -15.81 -14.89 5.48
N ASN A 168 -16.90 -14.66 4.73
CA ASN A 168 -17.97 -13.72 5.07
C ASN A 168 -17.47 -12.32 5.45
N ILE A 169 -16.47 -11.80 4.73
CA ILE A 169 -15.89 -10.49 5.02
C ILE A 169 -16.94 -9.39 4.80
N THR A 170 -17.23 -8.63 5.85
CA THR A 170 -18.20 -7.52 5.83
C THR A 170 -17.50 -6.17 5.67
N SER A 171 -18.26 -5.08 5.56
CA SER A 171 -17.72 -3.71 5.52
C SER A 171 -17.41 -3.12 6.90
N VAL A 172 -17.73 -3.83 7.98
CA VAL A 172 -17.41 -3.45 9.35
C VAL A 172 -16.19 -4.25 9.80
N TYR A 173 -15.20 -3.57 10.35
CA TYR A 173 -13.95 -4.18 10.76
C TYR A 173 -13.54 -3.76 12.16
N GLU A 174 -12.81 -4.66 12.81
CA GLU A 174 -12.26 -4.43 14.14
C GLU A 174 -11.05 -3.50 14.06
N LEU A 175 -10.98 -2.57 15.00
CA LEU A 175 -9.87 -1.62 15.08
C LEU A 175 -8.70 -2.20 15.87
N HIS A 176 -7.49 -1.89 15.43
CA HIS A 176 -6.30 -2.16 16.23
C HIS A 176 -6.27 -1.25 17.46
N ASP A 177 -5.81 -1.75 18.60
CA ASP A 177 -5.61 -0.93 19.78
C ASP A 177 -4.33 -0.06 19.68
N SER A 178 -4.14 0.84 20.65
CA SER A 178 -2.96 1.70 20.72
C SER A 178 -1.65 0.95 21.02
N SER A 179 -1.73 -0.23 21.64
CA SER A 179 -0.57 -1.07 21.93
C SER A 179 0.02 -1.64 20.63
N PHE A 180 -0.83 -2.08 19.70
CA PHE A 180 -0.44 -2.51 18.36
C PHE A 180 0.37 -1.43 17.65
N TYR A 181 -0.10 -0.17 17.63
CA TYR A 181 0.63 0.91 16.96
C TYR A 181 1.92 1.29 17.69
N SER A 182 1.99 1.12 19.02
CA SER A 182 3.21 1.33 19.80
C SER A 182 4.28 0.28 19.49
N GLU A 183 3.89 -0.99 19.37
CA GLU A 183 4.76 -2.07 18.94
C GLU A 183 5.20 -1.90 17.48
N LEU A 184 4.28 -1.51 16.60
CA LEU A 184 4.54 -1.26 15.19
C LEU A 184 5.55 -0.14 15.00
N LEU A 185 5.41 0.97 15.74
CA LEU A 185 6.36 2.07 15.71
C LEU A 185 7.75 1.61 16.16
N SER A 186 7.82 0.86 17.25
CA SER A 186 9.09 0.37 17.80
C SER A 186 9.79 -0.57 16.81
N MET A 187 9.04 -1.53 16.23
CA MET A 187 9.54 -2.39 15.16
C MET A 187 10.01 -1.58 13.94
N CYS A 188 9.24 -0.59 13.51
CA CYS A 188 9.61 0.27 12.38
C CYS A 188 10.96 0.97 12.64
N TYR A 189 11.20 1.45 13.87
CA TYR A 189 12.49 2.03 14.25
C TYR A 189 13.63 1.02 14.30
N ASP A 190 13.39 -0.24 14.67
CA ASP A 190 14.41 -1.31 14.56
C ASP A 190 14.91 -1.42 13.11
N PHE A 191 13.98 -1.45 12.13
CA PHE A 191 14.34 -1.50 10.71
C PHE A 191 14.98 -0.21 10.18
N VAL A 192 14.58 0.96 10.68
CA VAL A 192 15.22 2.23 10.31
C VAL A 192 16.68 2.28 10.81
N ARG A 193 16.94 1.72 12.00
CA ARG A 193 18.28 1.69 12.63
C ARG A 193 19.15 0.51 12.16
N ALA A 194 18.57 -0.49 11.51
CA ALA A 194 19.29 -1.63 10.97
C ALA A 194 20.36 -1.20 9.94
N LYS A 195 21.54 -1.83 9.98
CA LYS A 195 22.66 -1.53 9.09
C LYS A 195 22.35 -1.94 7.64
N SER A 196 22.78 -1.12 6.69
CA SER A 196 22.52 -1.26 5.24
C SER A 196 23.42 -2.25 4.48
N ASN A 197 24.25 -3.04 5.17
CA ASN A 197 25.22 -3.93 4.52
C ASN A 197 24.62 -5.31 4.20
N GLN A 198 23.41 -5.33 3.67
CA GLN A 198 22.65 -6.54 3.43
C GLN A 198 22.60 -6.87 1.93
N SER A 199 22.24 -8.11 1.59
CA SER A 199 21.98 -8.48 0.20
C SER A 199 20.84 -7.63 -0.38
N VAL A 200 20.81 -7.46 -1.70
CA VAL A 200 19.76 -6.67 -2.38
C VAL A 200 18.35 -7.16 -1.99
N GLN A 201 18.15 -8.48 -1.95
CA GLN A 201 16.89 -9.11 -1.55
C GLN A 201 16.46 -8.73 -0.12
N PHE A 202 17.39 -8.74 0.84
CA PHE A 202 17.07 -8.39 2.22
C PHE A 202 16.86 -6.89 2.41
N GLN A 203 17.59 -6.05 1.67
CA GLN A 203 17.34 -4.62 1.63
C GLN A 203 15.94 -4.32 1.07
N GLU A 204 15.52 -5.00 0.01
CA GLU A 204 14.17 -4.88 -0.56
C GLU A 204 13.09 -5.29 0.44
N LEU A 205 13.32 -6.37 1.19
CA LEU A 205 12.41 -6.81 2.25
C LEU A 205 12.33 -5.76 3.38
N CYS A 206 13.46 -5.20 3.82
CA CYS A 206 13.47 -4.11 4.80
C CYS A 206 12.71 -2.88 4.32
N ASP A 207 12.92 -2.47 3.07
CA ASP A 207 12.22 -1.33 2.48
C ASP A 207 10.72 -1.58 2.39
N PHE A 208 10.33 -2.81 2.01
CA PHE A 208 8.94 -3.24 2.02
C PHE A 208 8.33 -3.19 3.43
N ILE A 209 9.01 -3.72 4.45
CA ILE A 209 8.53 -3.67 5.84
C ILE A 209 8.34 -2.24 6.34
N LYS A 210 9.28 -1.33 6.03
CA LYS A 210 9.17 0.10 6.37
C LYS A 210 7.98 0.75 5.69
N LEU A 211 7.77 0.46 4.41
CA LEU A 211 6.63 0.94 3.65
C LEU A 211 5.30 0.43 4.23
N SER A 212 5.18 -0.88 4.45
CA SER A 212 3.97 -1.49 5.01
C SER A 212 3.69 -0.98 6.44
N SER A 213 4.71 -0.84 7.27
CA SER A 213 4.57 -0.24 8.61
C SER A 213 4.05 1.19 8.53
N THR A 214 4.52 1.98 7.56
CA THR A 214 4.07 3.35 7.33
C THR A 214 2.60 3.39 6.88
N VAL A 215 2.16 2.45 6.03
CA VAL A 215 0.75 2.33 5.63
C VAL A 215 -0.15 1.99 6.81
N GLN A 216 0.30 1.10 7.70
CA GLN A 216 -0.44 0.74 8.91
C GLN A 216 -0.49 1.91 9.91
N LEU A 217 0.60 2.65 10.13
CA LEU A 217 0.57 3.89 10.92
C LEU A 217 -0.33 4.96 10.29
N ALA A 218 -0.37 5.06 8.96
CA ALA A 218 -1.29 5.94 8.26
C ALA A 218 -2.76 5.60 8.50
N GLN A 219 -3.09 4.32 8.74
CA GLN A 219 -4.44 3.90 9.09
C GLN A 219 -4.85 4.44 10.46
N MET A 220 -3.94 4.46 11.44
CA MET A 220 -4.16 5.11 12.74
C MET A 220 -4.55 6.59 12.55
N TYR A 221 -3.74 7.33 11.79
CA TYR A 221 -4.00 8.74 11.50
C TYR A 221 -5.33 8.96 10.76
N HIS A 222 -5.63 8.12 9.76
CA HIS A 222 -6.91 8.13 9.06
C HIS A 222 -8.10 7.93 10.01
N MET A 223 -7.97 7.05 11.00
CA MET A 223 -9.03 6.80 11.99
C MET A 223 -9.23 7.98 12.96
N ILE A 224 -8.16 8.66 13.37
CA ILE A 224 -8.25 9.91 14.17
C ILE A 224 -9.07 10.95 13.40
N LEU A 225 -8.73 11.17 12.11
CA LEU A 225 -9.45 12.10 11.25
C LEU A 225 -10.92 11.71 11.09
N LYS A 226 -11.18 10.45 10.74
CA LYS A 226 -12.52 9.94 10.50
C LYS A 226 -13.42 10.15 11.71
N THR A 227 -12.93 9.79 12.89
CA THR A 227 -13.69 9.91 14.14
C THR A 227 -14.00 11.37 14.47
N LYS A 228 -13.03 12.28 14.32
CA LYS A 228 -13.23 13.71 14.56
C LYS A 228 -14.28 14.31 13.61
N CYS A 229 -14.31 13.86 12.35
CA CYS A 229 -15.32 14.28 11.37
C CYS A 229 -16.72 13.75 11.69
N SER A 230 -16.84 12.57 12.32
CA SER A 230 -18.12 11.96 12.67
C SER A 230 -18.77 12.57 13.93
N THR A 231 -18.01 13.27 14.78
CA THR A 231 -18.50 13.82 16.06
C THR A 231 -18.89 15.32 16.02
N GLY A 232 -18.89 15.98 14.86
CA GLY A 232 -19.17 17.42 14.73
C GLY A 232 -20.49 17.75 14.01
N ASN A 233 -21.30 18.63 14.60
CA ASN A 233 -22.52 19.25 14.04
C ASN A 233 -22.24 20.26 12.88
N GLU A 234 -21.07 20.15 12.22
CA GLU A 234 -20.61 21.09 11.20
C GLU A 234 -20.19 20.37 9.90
N GLN A 235 -21.04 19.48 9.39
CA GLN A 235 -20.79 18.80 8.12
C GLN A 235 -20.55 19.79 6.95
N ASP A 236 -21.17 20.97 7.01
CA ASP A 236 -21.11 21.96 5.92
C ASP A 236 -19.86 22.85 5.94
N ASN A 237 -19.27 23.13 7.12
CA ASN A 237 -18.00 23.87 7.22
C ASN A 237 -16.77 22.97 6.98
N LEU A 238 -16.87 21.69 7.34
CA LEU A 238 -15.77 20.73 7.25
C LEU A 238 -15.40 20.34 5.82
N GLN A 239 -16.34 20.38 4.86
CA GLN A 239 -16.03 20.06 3.47
C GLN A 239 -15.16 21.14 2.80
N GLY A 240 -15.39 22.42 3.13
CA GLY A 240 -14.52 23.53 2.74
C GLY A 240 -13.14 23.48 3.43
N LEU A 241 -13.12 22.99 4.66
CA LEU A 241 -11.93 22.80 5.49
C LEU A 241 -11.08 21.58 5.05
N LEU A 242 -11.72 20.48 4.65
CA LEU A 242 -11.08 19.29 4.05
C LEU A 242 -10.56 19.59 2.63
N LEU A 243 -11.17 20.53 1.90
CA LEU A 243 -10.66 21.07 0.64
C LEU A 243 -9.44 21.98 0.87
N GLN A 244 -9.36 22.64 2.03
CA GLN A 244 -8.17 23.32 2.53
C GLN A 244 -7.26 22.35 3.33
N GLU A 245 -6.82 21.26 2.69
CA GLU A 245 -5.95 20.18 3.22
C GLU A 245 -4.69 20.65 3.99
N ARG A 246 -4.32 21.95 3.94
CA ARG A 246 -3.09 22.46 4.54
C ARG A 246 -3.18 22.74 6.06
N ASN A 247 -4.33 23.17 6.59
CA ASN A 247 -4.43 23.76 7.94
C ASN A 247 -4.99 22.84 9.04
N ILE A 248 -5.80 21.83 8.72
CA ILE A 248 -6.43 20.97 9.74
C ILE A 248 -5.49 19.87 10.23
N GLU A 249 -4.75 19.25 9.31
CA GLU A 249 -3.85 18.14 9.64
C GLU A 249 -2.71 18.60 10.58
N SER A 250 -2.28 19.86 10.50
CA SER A 250 -1.33 20.48 11.44
C SER A 250 -1.89 20.72 12.85
N LEU A 251 -3.22 20.77 13.01
CA LEU A 251 -3.89 20.94 14.29
C LEU A 251 -4.26 19.60 14.95
N ILE A 252 -4.04 18.47 14.26
CA ILE A 252 -4.46 17.14 14.72
C ILE A 252 -3.24 16.30 15.11
N TYR A 253 -2.20 16.29 14.28
CA TYR A 253 -1.02 15.46 14.51
C TYR A 253 0.07 16.25 15.24
N SER A 254 0.69 15.63 16.23
CA SER A 254 1.95 16.08 16.80
C SER A 254 3.07 15.87 15.78
N SER A 255 3.06 14.72 15.11
CA SER A 255 3.96 14.38 14.01
C SER A 255 3.34 14.85 12.69
N VAL A 256 3.37 16.17 12.45
CA VAL A 256 2.69 16.78 11.29
C VAL A 256 3.26 16.27 9.97
N PHE A 257 4.58 16.23 9.81
CA PHE A 257 5.20 15.89 8.53
C PHE A 257 5.06 14.40 8.20
N PHE A 258 5.38 13.51 9.14
CA PHE A 258 5.22 12.08 8.93
C PHE A 258 3.76 11.67 8.86
N GLY A 259 2.88 12.15 9.75
CA GLY A 259 1.45 11.86 9.68
C GLY A 259 0.82 12.24 8.33
N LYS A 260 1.18 13.42 7.78
CA LYS A 260 0.76 13.86 6.44
C LYS A 260 1.31 12.96 5.34
N TYR A 261 2.60 12.65 5.38
CA TYR A 261 3.23 11.83 4.35
C TYR A 261 2.71 10.39 4.37
N ALA A 262 2.61 9.77 5.54
CA ALA A 262 2.06 8.43 5.73
C ALA A 262 0.62 8.34 5.18
N CYS A 263 -0.24 9.32 5.51
CA CYS A 263 -1.60 9.41 4.94
C CYS A 263 -1.60 9.50 3.40
N ARG A 264 -0.67 10.26 2.81
CA ARG A 264 -0.51 10.34 1.34
C ARG A 264 -0.09 9.00 0.75
N VAL A 265 0.89 8.31 1.36
CA VAL A 265 1.33 6.98 0.93
C VAL A 265 0.14 6.02 0.91
N ARG A 266 -0.61 5.91 2.01
CA ARG A 266 -1.82 5.08 2.08
C ARG A 266 -2.84 5.43 1.01
N LYS A 267 -3.15 6.72 0.83
CA LYS A 267 -4.12 7.19 -0.19
C LYS A 267 -3.66 6.82 -1.61
N ALA A 268 -2.39 7.01 -1.92
CA ALA A 268 -1.83 6.70 -3.24
C ALA A 268 -1.95 5.21 -3.56
N PHE A 269 -1.56 4.31 -2.65
CA PHE A 269 -1.72 2.86 -2.86
C PHE A 269 -3.19 2.45 -2.95
N ARG A 270 -4.09 3.06 -2.15
CA ARG A 270 -5.52 2.79 -2.22
C ARG A 270 -6.15 3.17 -3.56
N HIS A 271 -5.73 4.31 -4.13
CA HIS A 271 -6.33 4.88 -5.34
C HIS A 271 -5.46 4.72 -6.59
N LEU A 272 -4.39 3.92 -6.52
CA LEU A 272 -3.37 3.78 -7.57
C LEU A 272 -3.99 3.43 -8.94
N TYR A 273 -5.01 2.58 -8.92
CA TYR A 273 -5.71 2.06 -10.11
C TYR A 273 -7.11 2.66 -10.32
N ALA A 274 -7.41 3.78 -9.69
CA ALA A 274 -8.67 4.50 -9.80
C ALA A 274 -8.48 5.80 -10.62
N PRO A 275 -9.25 6.01 -11.71
CA PRO A 275 -9.21 7.26 -12.45
C PRO A 275 -9.80 8.39 -11.59
N SER A 276 -9.10 9.52 -11.52
CA SER A 276 -9.62 10.76 -10.92
C SER A 276 -8.83 11.96 -11.40
N ASP A 277 -9.36 13.17 -11.23
CA ASP A 277 -8.64 14.44 -11.44
C ASP A 277 -7.33 14.54 -10.67
N LYS A 278 -7.27 13.88 -9.51
CA LYS A 278 -6.09 13.85 -8.64
C LYS A 278 -5.10 12.74 -9.03
N ASN A 279 -5.46 11.84 -9.95
CA ASN A 279 -4.63 10.73 -10.41
C ASN A 279 -4.58 10.62 -11.95
N PRO A 280 -4.15 11.68 -12.68
CA PRO A 280 -3.89 11.56 -14.12
C PRO A 280 -2.72 10.62 -14.39
N VAL A 281 -2.57 10.17 -15.64
CA VAL A 281 -1.38 9.42 -16.08
C VAL A 281 -0.29 10.41 -16.52
N ARG A 282 0.95 10.12 -16.15
CA ARG A 282 2.14 10.82 -16.63
C ARG A 282 3.07 9.84 -17.31
N THR A 283 3.59 10.23 -18.46
CA THR A 283 4.52 9.40 -19.23
C THR A 283 5.95 9.89 -19.00
N VAL A 284 6.85 8.99 -18.65
CA VAL A 284 8.29 9.24 -18.45
C VAL A 284 9.04 8.13 -19.17
N SER A 285 9.90 8.48 -20.14
CA SER A 285 10.58 7.49 -21.00
C SER A 285 9.68 6.38 -21.55
N GLY A 286 8.47 6.74 -22.00
CA GLY A 286 7.49 5.77 -22.53
C GLY A 286 6.74 4.94 -21.47
N LEU A 287 7.11 5.03 -20.19
CA LEU A 287 6.37 4.39 -19.11
C LEU A 287 5.22 5.29 -18.61
N ASN A 288 4.00 4.79 -18.69
CA ASN A 288 2.80 5.45 -18.17
C ASN A 288 2.62 5.15 -16.68
N ILE A 289 2.71 6.19 -15.85
CA ILE A 289 2.73 6.11 -14.39
C ILE A 289 1.55 6.90 -13.83
N PRO A 290 0.78 6.35 -12.87
CA PRO A 290 -0.21 7.11 -12.12
C PRO A 290 0.43 8.28 -11.37
N TYR A 291 -0.14 9.49 -11.51
CA TYR A 291 0.43 10.69 -10.91
C TYR A 291 0.51 10.63 -9.39
N VAL A 292 -0.42 9.91 -8.72
CA VAL A 292 -0.34 9.72 -7.26
C VAL A 292 0.94 9.00 -6.84
N MET A 293 1.51 8.13 -7.70
CA MET A 293 2.79 7.49 -7.42
C MET A 293 3.93 8.50 -7.54
N ILE A 294 3.94 9.31 -8.61
CA ILE A 294 4.95 10.37 -8.82
C ILE A 294 4.95 11.37 -7.65
N GLN A 295 3.76 11.75 -7.16
CA GLN A 295 3.63 12.71 -6.06
C GLN A 295 4.21 12.23 -4.73
N LEU A 296 4.32 10.92 -4.50
CA LEU A 296 4.97 10.39 -3.30
C LEU A 296 6.49 10.48 -3.37
N ASN A 297 7.04 10.51 -4.58
CA ASN A 297 8.46 10.41 -4.82
C ASN A 297 9.10 11.80 -4.88
N SER A 298 10.42 11.83 -4.70
CA SER A 298 11.25 13.01 -4.75
C SER A 298 11.25 13.63 -6.15
N LYS A 299 11.62 14.91 -6.24
CA LYS A 299 11.73 15.61 -7.53
C LYS A 299 12.71 14.93 -8.50
N GLY A 300 13.67 14.16 -7.99
CA GLY A 300 14.67 13.43 -8.78
C GLY A 300 14.15 12.14 -9.41
N ILE A 301 12.93 11.70 -9.10
CA ILE A 301 12.40 10.40 -9.57
C ILE A 301 12.34 10.30 -11.10
N PHE A 302 12.13 11.41 -11.81
CA PHE A 302 12.09 11.40 -13.27
C PHE A 302 13.43 11.02 -13.89
N ALA A 303 14.52 11.63 -13.40
CA ALA A 303 15.87 11.30 -13.86
C ALA A 303 16.25 9.85 -13.52
N GLU A 304 15.83 9.37 -12.35
CA GLU A 304 16.05 7.97 -11.94
C GLU A 304 15.29 6.99 -12.85
N ILE A 305 14.02 7.27 -13.17
CA ILE A 305 13.22 6.47 -14.10
C ILE A 305 13.87 6.49 -15.49
N GLU A 306 14.26 7.67 -15.99
CA GLU A 306 14.92 7.81 -17.29
C GLU A 306 16.19 6.97 -17.35
N HIS A 307 17.03 7.05 -16.32
CA HIS A 307 18.24 6.24 -16.20
C HIS A 307 17.95 4.74 -16.18
N CYS A 308 17.01 4.30 -15.34
CA CYS A 308 16.67 2.88 -15.20
C CYS A 308 16.03 2.30 -16.47
N VAL A 309 15.20 3.08 -17.17
CA VAL A 309 14.61 2.68 -18.46
C VAL A 309 15.69 2.54 -19.52
N ASN A 310 16.60 3.52 -19.65
CA ASN A 310 17.69 3.47 -20.62
C ASN A 310 18.69 2.33 -20.34
N ALA A 311 18.82 1.92 -19.07
CA ALA A 311 19.64 0.80 -18.65
C ALA A 311 18.92 -0.56 -18.70
N GLU A 312 17.67 -0.62 -19.16
CA GLU A 312 16.81 -1.82 -19.19
C GLU A 312 16.62 -2.50 -17.82
N LYS A 313 16.67 -1.70 -16.74
CA LYS A 313 16.61 -2.15 -15.33
C LYS A 313 15.44 -1.57 -14.57
N MET A 314 14.42 -1.06 -15.26
CA MET A 314 13.26 -0.47 -14.62
C MET A 314 12.43 -1.53 -13.88
N ASP A 315 12.31 -1.38 -12.57
CA ASP A 315 11.45 -2.18 -11.71
C ASP A 315 10.59 -1.28 -10.79
N PHE A 316 9.68 -1.89 -10.03
CA PHE A 316 8.84 -1.14 -9.09
C PHE A 316 9.59 -0.70 -7.82
N ASN A 317 10.70 -1.38 -7.48
CA ASN A 317 11.53 -1.07 -6.33
C ASN A 317 12.15 0.33 -6.45
N VAL A 318 12.36 0.86 -7.67
CA VAL A 318 12.74 2.27 -7.90
C VAL A 318 11.83 3.25 -7.14
N PHE A 319 10.51 3.05 -7.18
CA PHE A 319 9.56 3.90 -6.45
C PHE A 319 9.57 3.62 -4.95
N VAL A 320 9.66 2.34 -4.56
CA VAL A 320 9.65 1.93 -3.15
C VAL A 320 10.86 2.51 -2.42
N ARG A 321 12.07 2.39 -2.99
CA ARG A 321 13.30 2.93 -2.41
C ARG A 321 13.23 4.43 -2.18
N ASP A 322 12.68 5.18 -3.13
CA ASP A 322 12.60 6.64 -3.00
C ASP A 322 11.56 7.07 -1.95
N ILE A 323 10.40 6.40 -1.90
CA ILE A 323 9.41 6.56 -0.82
C ILE A 323 10.03 6.23 0.54
N VAL A 324 10.70 5.08 0.66
CA VAL A 324 11.32 4.62 1.90
C VAL A 324 12.48 5.50 2.33
N ARG A 325 13.26 6.04 1.39
CA ARG A 325 14.29 7.05 1.68
C ARG A 325 13.68 8.28 2.34
N TYR A 326 12.53 8.74 1.86
CA TYR A 326 11.83 9.87 2.49
C TYR A 326 11.25 9.50 3.86
N ILE A 327 10.69 8.30 4.02
CA ILE A 327 10.24 7.76 5.32
C ILE A 327 11.40 7.73 6.32
N ASN A 328 12.53 7.16 5.95
CA ASN A 328 13.73 7.09 6.79
C ASN A 328 14.19 8.50 7.20
N LYS A 329 14.21 9.45 6.25
CA LYS A 329 14.55 10.84 6.55
C LYS A 329 13.60 11.45 7.58
N LEU A 330 12.29 11.23 7.44
CA LEU A 330 11.29 11.72 8.39
C LEU A 330 11.47 11.11 9.78
N LEU A 331 11.59 9.79 9.85
CA LEU A 331 11.73 9.07 11.12
C LEU A 331 13.07 9.31 11.82
N SER A 332 14.09 9.74 11.07
CA SER A 332 15.40 10.11 11.62
C SER A 332 15.43 11.52 12.22
N TYR A 333 14.39 12.34 12.07
CA TYR A 333 14.36 13.65 12.71
C TYR A 333 14.35 13.51 14.24
N PRO A 334 15.12 14.34 14.95
CA PRO A 334 15.09 14.35 16.41
C PRO A 334 13.66 14.53 16.92
N ARG A 335 13.28 13.71 17.91
CA ARG A 335 11.96 13.74 18.57
C ARG A 335 10.78 13.24 17.72
N GLU A 336 10.98 12.85 16.46
CA GLU A 336 9.86 12.35 15.63
C GLU A 336 9.19 11.13 16.27
N GLU A 337 9.98 10.21 16.83
CA GLU A 337 9.47 9.05 17.58
C GLU A 337 8.53 9.48 18.72
N GLY A 338 8.93 10.49 19.48
CA GLY A 338 8.13 11.04 20.59
C GLY A 338 6.83 11.69 20.11
N TYR A 339 6.85 12.38 18.98
CA TYR A 339 5.66 12.96 18.39
C TYR A 339 4.67 11.90 17.90
N ILE A 340 5.15 10.83 17.26
CA ILE A 340 4.30 9.72 16.83
C ILE A 340 3.73 8.99 18.06
N ARG A 341 4.51 8.77 19.12
CA ARG A 341 4.01 8.22 20.39
C ARG A 341 2.91 9.08 21.02
N ALA A 342 3.04 10.41 20.98
CA ALA A 342 1.98 11.31 21.44
C ALA A 342 0.70 11.16 20.58
N ASP A 343 0.84 10.97 19.27
CA ASP A 343 -0.30 10.72 18.38
C ASP A 343 -0.96 9.36 18.61
N ILE A 344 -0.20 8.32 18.97
CA ILE A 344 -0.75 7.03 19.43
C ILE A 344 -1.57 7.23 20.72
N GLY A 345 -1.10 8.07 21.64
CA GLY A 345 -1.87 8.47 22.83
C GLY A 345 -3.20 9.14 22.48
N LYS A 346 -3.20 10.06 21.49
CA LYS A 346 -4.43 10.68 20.98
C LYS A 346 -5.35 9.65 20.33
N TYR A 347 -4.82 8.74 19.53
CA TYR A 347 -5.58 7.64 18.94
C TYR A 347 -6.29 6.80 20.01
N CYS A 348 -5.59 6.48 21.10
CA CYS A 348 -6.19 5.78 22.24
C CYS A 348 -7.40 6.55 22.80
N ALA A 349 -7.22 7.83 23.12
CA ALA A 349 -8.25 8.65 23.77
C ALA A 349 -9.46 8.96 22.86
N MET A 350 -9.22 9.10 21.55
CA MET A 350 -10.25 9.51 20.59
C MET A 350 -10.94 8.33 19.92
N VAL A 351 -10.22 7.23 19.68
CA VAL A 351 -10.68 6.13 18.83
C VAL A 351 -10.77 4.82 19.62
N SER A 352 -9.65 4.19 19.96
CA SER A 352 -9.67 2.79 20.43
C SER A 352 -10.28 2.60 21.82
N SER A 353 -10.33 3.66 22.66
CA SER A 353 -11.06 3.62 23.94
C SER A 353 -12.58 3.74 23.81
N ARG A 354 -13.07 4.17 22.64
CA ARG A 354 -14.50 4.47 22.39
C ARG A 354 -15.15 3.53 21.40
N TYR A 355 -14.37 2.98 20.48
CA TYR A 355 -14.85 2.14 19.38
C TYR A 355 -14.01 0.87 19.30
N SER A 356 -14.68 -0.29 19.30
CA SER A 356 -14.06 -1.59 19.00
C SER A 356 -14.08 -1.93 17.50
N THR A 357 -15.05 -1.35 16.77
CA THR A 357 -15.24 -1.58 15.33
C THR A 357 -15.52 -0.29 14.59
N MET A 358 -15.22 -0.27 13.30
CA MET A 358 -15.50 0.84 12.40
C MET A 358 -16.11 0.33 11.10
N GLY A 359 -17.06 1.07 10.54
CA GLY A 359 -17.56 0.81 9.19
C GLY A 359 -16.58 1.28 8.11
N ALA A 360 -16.83 0.89 6.87
CA ALA A 360 -16.15 1.42 5.69
C ALA A 360 -16.22 2.96 5.66
N ASP A 361 -15.34 3.60 4.91
CA ASP A 361 -15.48 5.04 4.68
C ASP A 361 -16.84 5.31 4.05
N ILE A 362 -17.64 6.16 4.70
CA ILE A 362 -18.90 6.64 4.14
C ILE A 362 -18.49 7.51 2.95
N VAL A 363 -18.57 6.95 1.75
CA VAL A 363 -18.72 7.79 0.56
C VAL A 363 -20.06 8.47 0.77
N PRO A 364 -20.14 9.82 0.82
CA PRO A 364 -21.41 10.49 1.03
C PRO A 364 -22.44 9.89 0.09
N SER A 365 -23.47 9.27 0.67
CA SER A 365 -24.72 8.93 0.01
C SER A 365 -25.49 10.22 -0.24
N SER A 366 -24.88 11.11 -1.02
CA SER A 366 -25.48 12.28 -1.60
C SER A 366 -25.00 12.34 -3.04
N LEU A 367 -25.75 11.64 -3.90
CA LEU A 367 -26.22 12.05 -5.23
C LEU A 367 -26.67 10.80 -5.98
N HIS A 368 -27.92 10.41 -5.70
CA HIS A 368 -28.77 9.71 -6.66
C HIS A 368 -28.94 10.56 -7.92
#